data_AF-A0A351EL83-F1
#
_entry.id   AF-A0A351EL83-F1
#
_cell.length_a   1.000
_cell.length_b   1.000
_cell.length_c   1.000
_cell.angle_alpha   90.00
_cell.angle_beta   90.00
_cell.angle_gamma   90.00
#
_symmetry.space_group_name_H-M   'P 1'
#
loop_
_entity.id
_entity.type
_entity.pdbx_description
1 polymer ?
#
loop_
_entity_poly.entity_id
_entity_poly.type
_entity_poly.pdbx_seq_one_letter_code
_entity_poly.pdbx_strand_id
1 'polypeptide(L)'
;MWATLLAVLLIVVAGLVYLLVNGFNSGTGNSDGSSGSISDGRLRVPAVLGLNWEEAEQELRENGFEEITIEFQERLDIPENQVFQQDPRPGLLLAEPNDPDNPIRLFASKGLTVIRIPAVQRMEFLEAEEILLAAGFSVERLDEQSEDYARDIVIDQSVPSTEERPQGTLITLTVSVGKGEVQIPSVEGQSISDARVTLAREGLLEEVLTENSLDFPKDTVIRSEPGFGSSAERGSVVRLVVSLGPASGQVPSLQILGTTDAIQVEIALENLGFAVKQVTQSLPLGDPQINQVLSIEPAPGTALLLGSEVILVVGIGDPDAPSPSPSPSIQQGFVTVEPNN
;
A
#
# COMPACT_ATOMS: atom_id res chain seq x y z
N MET A 1 20.43 40.13 -21.56
CA MET A 1 20.80 39.86 -22.98
C MET A 1 19.76 39.05 -23.77
N TRP A 2 18.75 38.44 -23.12
CA TRP A 2 17.71 37.67 -23.80
C TRP A 2 16.54 38.51 -24.38
N ALA A 3 16.34 39.74 -23.89
CA ALA A 3 15.22 40.58 -24.32
C ALA A 3 15.44 41.28 -25.68
N THR A 4 16.68 41.45 -26.15
CA THR A 4 16.98 42.14 -27.42
C THR A 4 16.90 41.21 -28.63
N LEU A 5 17.03 39.90 -28.43
CA LEU A 5 16.93 38.88 -29.49
C LEU A 5 15.47 38.62 -29.89
N LEU A 6 14.53 38.76 -28.95
CA LEU A 6 13.09 38.64 -29.18
C LEU A 6 12.51 39.84 -29.97
N ALA A 7 13.14 41.02 -29.89
CA ALA A 7 12.72 42.21 -30.63
C ALA A 7 13.08 42.14 -32.14
N VAL A 8 14.15 41.42 -32.51
CA VAL A 8 14.53 41.20 -33.92
C VAL A 8 13.66 40.14 -34.58
N LEU A 9 13.22 39.13 -33.83
CA LEU A 9 12.32 38.07 -34.30
C LEU A 9 10.92 38.62 -34.70
N LEU A 10 10.41 39.62 -33.99
CA LEU A 10 9.09 40.21 -34.27
C LEU A 10 9.04 41.08 -35.56
N ILE A 11 10.17 41.65 -35.98
CA ILE A 11 10.23 42.48 -37.20
C ILE A 11 10.23 41.60 -38.47
N VAL A 12 10.73 40.36 -38.38
CA VAL A 12 10.76 39.41 -39.52
C VAL A 12 9.38 38.80 -39.78
N VAL A 13 8.60 38.50 -38.74
CA VAL A 13 7.24 37.94 -38.89
C VAL A 13 6.26 38.94 -39.53
N ALA A 14 6.40 40.24 -39.24
CA ALA A 14 5.58 41.28 -39.88
C ALA A 14 5.90 41.48 -41.37
N GLY A 15 7.14 41.25 -41.80
CA GLY A 15 7.56 41.34 -43.21
C GLY A 15 7.05 40.17 -44.06
N LEU A 16 6.91 38.98 -43.48
CA LEU A 16 6.46 37.76 -44.16
C LEU A 16 4.95 37.74 -44.43
N VAL A 17 4.14 38.42 -43.60
CA VAL A 17 2.70 38.58 -43.82
C VAL A 17 2.39 39.62 -44.91
N TYR A 18 3.20 40.68 -45.04
CA TYR A 18 3.01 41.71 -46.08
C TYR A 18 3.28 41.17 -47.51
N LEU A 19 4.18 40.20 -47.65
CA LEU A 19 4.54 39.62 -48.96
C LEU A 19 3.52 38.59 -49.49
N LEU A 20 2.61 38.09 -48.65
CA LEU A 20 1.58 37.14 -49.06
C LEU A 20 0.32 37.82 -49.64
N VAL A 21 0.12 39.13 -49.46
CA VAL A 21 -1.11 39.82 -49.88
C VAL A 21 -0.96 40.60 -51.20
N ASN A 22 0.25 41.01 -51.61
CA ASN A 22 0.40 42.01 -52.69
C ASN A 22 1.24 41.59 -53.92
N GLY A 23 1.49 40.29 -54.14
CA GLY A 23 2.51 39.85 -55.10
C GLY A 23 2.09 38.94 -56.24
N PHE A 24 0.79 38.78 -56.57
CA PHE A 24 0.36 38.01 -57.75
C PHE A 24 -0.18 38.94 -58.84
N ASN A 25 0.64 39.21 -59.86
CA ASN A 25 0.14 39.64 -61.16
C ASN A 25 0.91 38.90 -62.26
N SER A 26 0.25 37.90 -62.84
CA SER A 26 0.73 37.12 -63.98
C SER A 26 0.58 37.93 -65.27
N GLY A 27 1.72 38.30 -65.87
CA GLY A 27 1.80 38.93 -67.19
C GLY A 27 2.58 38.04 -68.16
N THR A 28 1.85 37.40 -69.06
CA THR A 28 2.31 36.53 -70.15
C THR A 28 3.15 37.32 -71.17
N GLY A 29 4.29 36.77 -71.61
CA GLY A 29 5.13 37.34 -72.67
C GLY A 29 6.22 36.38 -73.13
N ASN A 30 6.20 36.09 -74.43
CA ASN A 30 6.91 35.02 -75.14
C ASN A 30 8.45 35.12 -75.18
N SER A 31 9.05 33.92 -75.27
CA SER A 31 10.28 33.53 -75.98
C SER A 31 11.31 34.60 -76.35
N ASP A 32 12.51 34.47 -75.79
CA ASP A 32 13.71 34.54 -76.63
C ASP A 32 14.83 33.68 -76.05
N GLY A 33 15.44 32.86 -76.91
CA GLY A 33 16.61 32.08 -76.57
C GLY A 33 17.81 32.99 -76.45
N SER A 34 18.35 33.10 -75.24
CA SER A 34 19.62 33.76 -74.99
C SER A 34 20.51 32.82 -74.21
N SER A 35 21.42 32.20 -74.96
CA SER A 35 22.61 31.54 -74.46
C SER A 35 23.48 32.57 -73.73
N GLY A 36 23.43 32.58 -72.39
CA GLY A 36 24.28 33.40 -71.53
C GLY A 36 25.63 32.75 -71.30
N SER A 37 26.63 33.20 -72.06
CA SER A 37 28.06 32.92 -71.86
C SER A 37 28.50 33.23 -70.42
N ILE A 38 29.19 32.25 -69.84
CA ILE A 38 29.99 32.30 -68.62
C ILE A 38 31.08 33.36 -68.76
N SER A 39 31.05 34.45 -67.97
CA SER A 39 32.22 35.33 -67.79
C SER A 39 32.09 36.35 -66.64
N ASP A 40 31.59 35.94 -65.46
CA ASP A 40 31.74 36.80 -64.26
C ASP A 40 31.97 36.03 -62.94
N GLY A 41 32.15 34.71 -62.97
CA GLY A 41 32.39 33.89 -61.76
C GLY A 41 31.23 33.83 -60.75
N ARG A 42 30.16 34.62 -60.97
CA ARG A 42 29.01 34.71 -60.07
C ARG A 42 28.02 33.58 -60.30
N LEU A 43 27.61 32.91 -59.23
CA LEU A 43 26.58 31.87 -59.26
C LEU A 43 25.31 32.33 -58.55
N ARG A 44 24.16 31.88 -59.04
CA ARG A 44 22.85 32.15 -58.41
C ARG A 44 22.50 31.01 -57.48
N VAL A 45 22.17 31.33 -56.23
CA VAL A 45 21.79 30.33 -55.22
C VAL A 45 20.44 29.69 -55.59
N PRO A 46 20.37 28.36 -55.80
CA PRO A 46 19.13 27.62 -56.03
C PRO A 46 18.23 27.60 -54.79
N ALA A 47 16.95 27.30 -54.98
CA ALA A 47 15.98 27.19 -53.90
C ALA A 47 15.84 25.71 -53.48
N VAL A 48 16.48 25.34 -52.36
CA VAL A 48 16.45 23.94 -51.88
C VAL A 48 15.61 23.74 -50.62
N LEU A 49 14.81 24.75 -50.25
CA LEU A 49 13.89 24.67 -49.11
C LEU A 49 12.81 23.61 -49.36
N GLY A 50 12.62 22.73 -48.39
CA GLY A 50 11.65 21.65 -48.46
C GLY A 50 12.13 20.39 -49.20
N LEU A 51 13.34 20.39 -49.76
CA LEU A 51 13.93 19.18 -50.34
C LEU A 51 14.54 18.29 -49.24
N ASN A 52 14.77 17.03 -49.58
CA ASN A 52 15.66 16.18 -48.79
C ASN A 52 17.09 16.78 -48.82
N TRP A 53 17.83 16.71 -47.72
CA TRP A 53 19.16 17.32 -47.64
C TRP A 53 20.17 16.76 -48.66
N GLU A 54 20.06 15.48 -49.04
CA GLU A 54 20.91 14.87 -50.07
C GLU A 54 20.58 15.43 -51.46
N GLU A 55 19.29 15.57 -51.77
CA GLU A 55 18.82 16.17 -53.02
C GLU A 55 19.19 17.66 -53.09
N ALA A 56 19.08 18.37 -51.97
CA ALA A 56 19.47 19.77 -51.83
C ALA A 56 20.98 19.97 -52.06
N GLU A 57 21.82 19.12 -51.45
CA GLU A 57 23.27 19.17 -51.65
C GLU A 57 23.63 18.85 -53.11
N GLN A 58 22.99 17.84 -53.70
CA GLN A 58 23.19 17.50 -55.10
C GLN A 58 22.83 18.66 -56.03
N GLU A 59 21.68 19.30 -55.83
CA GLU A 59 21.24 20.44 -56.64
C GLU A 59 22.23 21.61 -56.53
N LEU A 60 22.74 21.89 -55.33
CA LEU A 60 23.76 22.93 -55.14
C LEU A 60 25.06 22.59 -55.86
N ARG A 61 25.53 21.33 -55.79
CA ARG A 61 26.74 20.88 -56.49
C ARG A 61 26.60 20.92 -58.00
N GLU A 62 25.45 20.51 -58.54
CA GLU A 62 25.16 20.59 -59.98
C GLU A 62 25.14 22.04 -60.49
N ASN A 63 24.81 22.99 -59.62
CA ASN A 63 24.84 24.43 -59.91
C ASN A 63 26.19 25.10 -59.59
N GLY A 64 27.24 24.33 -59.26
CA GLY A 64 28.62 24.81 -59.10
C GLY A 64 29.01 25.25 -57.69
N PHE A 65 28.17 24.99 -56.68
CA PHE A 65 28.49 25.24 -55.28
C PHE A 65 29.19 24.01 -54.67
N GLU A 66 30.42 24.19 -54.21
CA GLU A 66 31.26 23.12 -53.66
C GLU A 66 31.34 23.17 -52.12
N GLU A 67 31.23 24.38 -51.57
CA GLU A 67 31.41 24.65 -50.15
C GLU A 67 30.04 24.72 -49.44
N ILE A 68 29.56 23.55 -49.00
CA ILE A 68 28.24 23.35 -48.41
C ILE A 68 28.41 22.76 -47.02
N THR A 69 27.80 23.40 -46.02
CA THR A 69 27.73 22.91 -44.63
C THR A 69 26.29 22.56 -44.30
N ILE A 70 26.07 21.36 -43.74
CA ILE A 70 24.74 20.91 -43.33
C ILE A 70 24.72 20.79 -41.80
N GLU A 71 23.79 21.51 -41.17
CA GLU A 71 23.54 21.45 -39.75
C GLU A 71 22.18 20.81 -39.47
N PHE A 72 22.19 19.77 -38.65
CA PHE A 72 20.98 19.04 -38.29
C PHE A 72 20.43 19.54 -36.95
N GLN A 73 19.17 19.98 -36.94
CA GLN A 73 18.47 20.48 -35.75
C GLN A 73 17.17 19.72 -35.49
N GLU A 74 16.81 19.53 -34.23
CA GLU A 74 15.54 18.89 -33.84
C GLU A 74 14.36 19.79 -34.22
N ARG A 75 13.37 19.22 -34.91
CA ARG A 75 12.15 19.90 -35.31
C ARG A 75 10.98 18.94 -35.15
N LEU A 76 9.92 19.41 -34.48
CA LEU A 76 8.66 18.67 -34.33
C LEU A 76 7.77 18.79 -35.58
N ASP A 77 7.88 19.92 -36.28
CA ASP A 77 6.97 20.36 -37.35
C ASP A 77 7.49 20.06 -38.76
N ILE A 78 8.75 19.65 -38.88
CA ILE A 78 9.42 19.38 -40.16
C ILE A 78 9.82 17.90 -40.20
N PRO A 79 9.38 17.14 -41.22
CA PRO A 79 9.85 15.78 -41.48
C PRO A 79 11.37 15.63 -41.38
N GLU A 80 11.83 14.49 -40.86
CA GLU A 80 13.25 14.16 -40.80
C GLU A 80 13.90 14.28 -42.20
N ASN A 81 15.16 14.72 -42.22
CA ASN A 81 15.99 14.89 -43.42
C ASN A 81 15.56 16.01 -44.38
N GLN A 82 14.54 16.81 -44.04
CA GLN A 82 14.10 17.91 -44.87
C GLN A 82 14.82 19.23 -44.51
N VAL A 83 15.30 19.96 -45.52
CA VAL A 83 15.89 21.29 -45.36
C VAL A 83 14.80 22.32 -45.06
N PHE A 84 14.88 23.00 -43.93
CA PHE A 84 13.91 24.02 -43.52
C PHE A 84 14.47 25.44 -43.56
N GLN A 85 15.79 25.59 -43.64
CA GLN A 85 16.44 26.88 -43.76
C GLN A 85 17.72 26.76 -44.60
N GLN A 86 17.97 27.81 -45.38
CA GLN A 86 19.12 27.91 -46.27
C GLN A 86 19.68 29.34 -46.14
N ASP A 87 21.00 29.44 -46.04
CA ASP A 87 21.75 30.69 -46.02
C ASP A 87 23.02 30.55 -46.89
N PRO A 88 23.25 31.41 -47.90
CA PRO A 88 22.46 32.58 -48.30
C PRO A 88 21.08 32.26 -48.88
N ARG A 89 20.17 33.22 -48.83
CA ARG A 89 18.78 33.03 -49.31
C ARG A 89 18.72 32.66 -50.81
N PRO A 90 17.70 31.85 -51.22
CA PRO A 90 17.50 31.51 -52.61
C PRO A 90 17.44 32.72 -53.56
N GLY A 91 17.99 32.55 -54.75
CA GLY A 91 17.99 33.53 -55.83
C GLY A 91 19.03 34.63 -55.70
N LEU A 92 19.81 34.68 -54.60
CA LEU A 92 20.93 35.60 -54.44
C LEU A 92 22.04 35.28 -55.44
N LEU A 93 22.68 36.31 -56.00
CA LEU A 93 23.87 36.16 -56.84
C LEU A 93 25.12 36.32 -55.96
N LEU A 94 25.92 35.27 -55.85
CA LEU A 94 27.16 35.27 -55.06
C LEU A 94 28.34 35.59 -55.95
N ALA A 95 29.18 36.54 -55.52
CA ALA A 95 30.41 36.92 -56.23
C ALA A 95 31.53 35.88 -56.04
N GLU A 96 31.60 35.30 -54.85
CA GLU A 96 32.57 34.27 -54.46
C GLU A 96 31.76 33.06 -53.94
N PRO A 97 31.21 32.23 -54.83
CA PRO A 97 30.23 31.20 -54.47
C PRO A 97 30.80 30.00 -53.68
N ASN A 98 32.12 29.85 -53.64
CA ASN A 98 32.84 28.76 -52.97
C ASN A 98 33.89 29.31 -51.98
N ASP A 99 33.56 30.41 -51.30
CA ASP A 99 34.40 30.98 -50.25
C ASP A 99 34.35 30.10 -48.99
N PRO A 100 35.50 29.54 -48.52
CA PRO A 100 35.55 28.70 -47.32
C PRO A 100 35.14 29.44 -46.04
N ASP A 101 35.25 30.77 -46.00
CA ASP A 101 34.80 31.56 -44.84
C ASP A 101 33.28 31.82 -44.87
N ASN A 102 32.62 31.61 -46.03
CA ASN A 102 31.19 31.86 -46.25
C ASN A 102 30.51 30.70 -47.04
N PRO A 103 30.47 29.48 -46.49
CA PRO A 103 29.78 28.34 -47.11
C PRO A 103 28.28 28.59 -47.27
N ILE A 104 27.65 27.84 -48.20
CA ILE A 104 26.21 27.65 -48.15
C ILE A 104 25.87 26.77 -46.96
N ARG A 105 25.15 27.33 -45.99
CA ARG A 105 24.65 26.61 -44.82
C ARG A 105 23.22 26.15 -45.06
N LEU A 106 23.02 24.85 -44.98
CA LEU A 106 21.71 24.22 -44.95
C LEU A 106 21.38 23.75 -43.54
N PHE A 107 20.17 24.02 -43.09
CA PHE A 107 19.65 23.48 -41.85
C PHE A 107 18.58 22.44 -42.16
N ALA A 108 18.88 21.20 -41.81
CA ALA A 108 18.00 20.05 -42.02
C ALA A 108 17.38 19.59 -40.69
N SER A 109 16.16 19.07 -40.77
CA SER A 109 15.46 18.52 -39.61
C SER A 109 16.04 17.16 -39.23
N LYS A 110 16.34 16.96 -37.94
CA LYS A 110 16.57 15.63 -37.34
C LYS A 110 15.27 14.87 -37.06
N GLY A 111 14.11 15.52 -37.25
CA GLY A 111 12.86 15.05 -36.69
C GLY A 111 12.90 14.98 -35.16
N LEU A 112 11.91 14.31 -34.58
CA LEU A 112 11.96 13.81 -33.21
C LEU A 112 11.69 12.31 -33.24
N THR A 113 12.40 11.56 -32.40
CA THR A 113 12.13 10.13 -32.22
C THR A 113 10.78 9.97 -31.53
N VAL A 114 9.75 9.64 -32.31
CA VAL A 114 8.42 9.32 -31.80
C VAL A 114 8.36 7.84 -31.46
N ILE A 115 7.88 7.54 -30.26
CA ILE A 115 7.72 6.17 -29.77
C ILE A 115 6.27 6.00 -29.33
N ARG A 116 5.73 4.80 -29.56
CA ARG A 116 4.43 4.41 -29.01
C ARG A 116 4.48 4.36 -27.51
N ILE A 117 3.51 4.99 -26.86
CA ILE A 117 3.45 5.02 -25.41
C ILE A 117 3.12 3.62 -24.89
N PRO A 118 3.93 3.04 -23.98
CA PRO A 118 3.60 1.79 -23.31
C PRO A 118 2.26 1.85 -22.56
N ALA A 119 1.55 0.72 -22.49
CA ALA A 119 0.36 0.59 -21.68
C ALA A 119 0.77 0.20 -20.25
N VAL A 120 0.52 1.11 -19.29
CA VAL A 120 0.91 0.88 -17.88
C VAL A 120 -0.27 0.94 -16.90
N GLN A 121 -1.49 1.10 -17.40
CA GLN A 121 -2.70 1.03 -16.58
C GLN A 121 -2.82 -0.33 -15.88
N ARG A 122 -3.25 -0.32 -14.62
CA ARG A 122 -3.37 -1.49 -13.73
C ARG A 122 -2.04 -2.15 -13.34
N MET A 123 -0.91 -1.56 -13.69
CA MET A 123 0.41 -2.01 -13.22
C MET A 123 0.77 -1.33 -11.90
N GLU A 124 1.75 -1.88 -11.20
CA GLU A 124 2.34 -1.23 -10.03
C GLU A 124 3.16 0.00 -10.48
N PHE A 125 3.14 1.06 -9.68
CA PHE A 125 3.70 2.36 -10.07
C PHE A 125 5.20 2.29 -10.41
N LEU A 126 6.02 1.57 -9.64
CA LEU A 126 7.45 1.47 -9.91
C LEU A 126 7.71 0.70 -11.21
N GLU A 127 6.96 -0.38 -11.46
CA GLU A 127 7.04 -1.12 -12.72
C GLU A 127 6.61 -0.24 -13.91
N ALA A 128 5.52 0.50 -13.77
CA ALA A 128 5.02 1.43 -14.78
C ALA A 128 6.03 2.55 -15.09
N GLU A 129 6.63 3.14 -14.05
CA GLU A 129 7.65 4.17 -14.17
C GLU A 129 8.88 3.65 -14.92
N GLU A 130 9.39 2.47 -14.54
CA GLU A 130 10.53 1.85 -15.20
C GLU A 130 10.29 1.64 -16.70
N ILE A 131 9.11 1.14 -17.07
CA ILE A 131 8.73 0.91 -18.47
C ILE A 131 8.69 2.23 -19.27
N LEU A 132 8.09 3.28 -18.71
CA LEU A 132 7.99 4.57 -19.38
C LEU A 132 9.35 5.27 -19.50
N LEU A 133 10.18 5.21 -18.46
CA LEU A 133 11.54 5.74 -18.48
C LEU A 133 12.42 4.99 -19.49
N ALA A 134 12.31 3.66 -19.56
CA ALA A 134 13.02 2.84 -20.55
C ALA A 134 12.58 3.14 -21.99
N ALA A 135 11.31 3.53 -22.20
CA ALA A 135 10.81 4.02 -23.48
C ALA A 135 11.25 5.46 -23.79
N GLY A 136 11.91 6.15 -22.86
CA GLY A 136 12.42 7.51 -23.02
C GLY A 136 11.41 8.60 -22.70
N PHE A 137 10.33 8.30 -21.99
CA PHE A 137 9.38 9.30 -21.47
C PHE A 137 9.80 9.78 -20.08
N SER A 138 9.33 10.97 -19.69
CA SER A 138 9.42 11.44 -18.31
C SER A 138 8.11 11.11 -17.59
N VAL A 139 8.17 10.79 -16.28
CA VAL A 139 6.99 10.38 -15.51
C VAL A 139 6.74 11.35 -14.36
N GLU A 140 5.47 11.68 -14.14
CA GLU A 140 5.01 12.38 -12.94
C GLU A 140 3.94 11.55 -12.24
N ARG A 141 4.00 11.46 -10.91
CA ARG A 141 3.01 10.75 -10.11
C ARG A 141 1.96 11.72 -9.57
N LEU A 142 0.69 11.36 -9.74
CA LEU A 142 -0.45 12.02 -9.12
C LEU A 142 -1.22 11.00 -8.28
N ASP A 143 -1.35 11.24 -6.98
CA ASP A 143 -2.05 10.33 -6.07
C ASP A 143 -3.56 10.61 -6.05
N GLU A 144 -4.37 9.54 -6.15
CA GLU A 144 -5.83 9.59 -6.09
C GLU A 144 -6.39 8.47 -5.20
N GLN A 145 -7.41 8.77 -4.40
CA GLN A 145 -8.10 7.74 -3.59
C GLN A 145 -9.00 6.89 -4.49
N SER A 146 -8.95 5.57 -4.33
CA SER A 146 -9.76 4.66 -5.12
C SER A 146 -10.21 3.45 -4.31
N GLU A 147 -11.49 3.09 -4.45
CA GLU A 147 -12.08 1.89 -3.85
C GLU A 147 -11.87 0.64 -4.71
N ASP A 148 -11.64 0.84 -6.01
CA ASP A 148 -11.58 -0.22 -7.02
C ASP A 148 -10.14 -0.70 -7.29
N TYR A 149 -9.14 0.10 -6.91
CA TYR A 149 -7.73 -0.15 -7.16
C TYR A 149 -6.95 -0.23 -5.85
N ALA A 150 -6.15 -1.30 -5.71
CA ALA A 150 -5.20 -1.43 -4.60
C ALA A 150 -4.20 -0.27 -4.60
N ARG A 151 -3.60 -0.01 -3.44
CA ARG A 151 -2.55 1.00 -3.28
C ARG A 151 -1.39 0.76 -4.25
N ASP A 152 -0.81 1.85 -4.74
CA ASP A 152 0.33 1.93 -5.66
C ASP A 152 0.07 1.33 -7.04
N ILE A 153 -1.20 1.08 -7.40
CA ILE A 153 -1.60 0.68 -8.75
C ILE A 153 -1.94 1.91 -9.59
N VAL A 154 -1.46 1.94 -10.82
CA VAL A 154 -1.80 2.98 -11.81
C VAL A 154 -3.27 2.85 -12.22
N ILE A 155 -4.05 3.88 -11.92
CA ILE A 155 -5.45 4.03 -12.31
C ILE A 155 -5.52 4.46 -13.78
N ASP A 156 -4.76 5.51 -14.13
CA ASP A 156 -4.80 6.13 -15.44
C ASP A 156 -3.45 6.75 -15.86
N GLN A 157 -3.30 6.99 -17.15
CA GLN A 157 -2.17 7.69 -17.75
C GLN A 157 -2.67 8.84 -18.62
N SER A 158 -2.08 10.03 -18.45
CA SER A 158 -2.48 11.27 -19.14
C SER A 158 -2.51 11.19 -20.67
N VAL A 159 -1.69 10.33 -21.27
CA VAL A 159 -1.69 10.06 -22.71
C VAL A 159 -1.88 8.56 -22.94
N PRO A 160 -2.88 8.13 -23.73
CA PRO A 160 -3.18 6.72 -23.90
C PRO A 160 -2.11 5.99 -24.71
N SER A 161 -1.93 4.69 -24.45
CA SER A 161 -0.96 3.82 -25.14
C SER A 161 -1.21 3.60 -26.63
N THR A 162 -2.37 4.06 -27.13
CA THR A 162 -2.69 4.08 -28.55
C THR A 162 -1.98 5.20 -29.31
N GLU A 163 -1.51 6.24 -28.61
CA GLU A 163 -0.80 7.38 -29.19
C GLU A 163 0.72 7.18 -29.25
N GLU A 164 1.35 7.99 -30.10
CA GLU A 164 2.81 8.10 -30.23
C GLU A 164 3.21 9.52 -29.85
N ARG A 165 4.30 9.64 -29.09
CA ARG A 165 4.82 10.93 -28.65
C ARG A 165 6.35 10.97 -28.78
N PRO A 166 6.94 12.16 -28.96
CA PRO A 166 8.38 12.31 -28.88
C PRO A 166 8.93 11.80 -27.55
N GLN A 167 10.14 11.25 -27.56
CA GLN A 167 10.91 11.03 -26.33
C GLN A 167 11.04 12.35 -25.53
N GLY A 168 11.13 12.23 -24.21
CA GLY A 168 11.13 13.35 -23.27
C GLY A 168 9.74 13.92 -22.96
N THR A 169 8.68 13.44 -23.61
CA THR A 169 7.30 13.82 -23.25
C THR A 169 7.01 13.41 -21.81
N LEU A 170 6.40 14.31 -21.04
CA LEU A 170 5.93 14.05 -19.68
C LEU A 170 4.60 13.28 -19.71
N ILE A 171 4.58 12.13 -19.05
CA ILE A 171 3.40 11.30 -18.84
C ILE A 171 3.07 11.33 -17.34
N THR A 172 1.99 12.02 -16.99
CA THR A 172 1.44 11.94 -15.63
C THR A 172 0.69 10.61 -15.47
N LEU A 173 1.01 9.88 -14.41
CA LEU A 173 0.32 8.67 -13.97
C LEU A 173 -0.52 8.98 -12.73
N THR A 174 -1.82 8.70 -12.82
CA THR A 174 -2.72 8.74 -11.67
C THR A 174 -2.60 7.40 -10.94
N VAL A 175 -2.18 7.41 -9.69
CA VAL A 175 -1.87 6.23 -8.87
C VAL A 175 -2.83 6.15 -7.70
N SER A 176 -3.36 4.95 -7.46
CA SER A 176 -4.23 4.70 -6.31
C SER A 176 -3.46 4.77 -5.00
N VAL A 177 -3.97 5.54 -4.04
CA VAL A 177 -3.53 5.45 -2.63
C VAL A 177 -4.39 4.50 -1.80
N GLY A 178 -5.23 3.69 -2.46
CA GLY A 178 -6.22 2.81 -1.85
C GLY A 178 -7.44 3.58 -1.33
N LYS A 179 -8.16 2.98 -0.37
CA LYS A 179 -9.43 3.46 0.19
C LYS A 179 -9.31 4.67 1.14
N GLY A 180 -8.09 5.23 1.19
CA GLY A 180 -7.68 6.18 2.21
C GLY A 180 -7.42 5.52 3.57
N GLU A 181 -6.79 6.28 4.45
CA GLU A 181 -6.51 5.86 5.82
C GLU A 181 -7.38 6.64 6.81
N VAL A 182 -7.72 5.98 7.91
CA VAL A 182 -8.41 6.54 9.05
C VAL A 182 -7.63 6.22 10.32
N GLN A 183 -7.68 7.12 11.30
CA GLN A 183 -7.08 6.85 12.60
C GLN A 183 -8.01 5.98 13.43
N ILE A 184 -7.44 4.99 14.11
CA ILE A 184 -8.21 4.14 15.00
C ILE A 184 -8.65 4.96 16.22
N PRO A 185 -9.97 5.08 16.48
CA PRO A 185 -10.50 5.83 17.59
C PRO A 185 -10.24 5.12 18.93
N SER A 186 -10.32 5.86 20.03
CA SER A 186 -10.17 5.27 21.37
C SER A 186 -11.42 4.45 21.68
N VAL A 187 -11.26 3.13 21.82
CA VAL A 187 -12.34 2.17 22.12
C VAL A 187 -12.10 1.39 23.41
N GLU A 188 -10.93 1.55 24.04
CA GLU A 188 -10.61 0.95 25.33
C GLU A 188 -11.58 1.44 26.42
N GLY A 189 -12.03 0.52 27.27
CA GLY A 189 -12.98 0.81 28.34
C GLY A 189 -14.43 1.01 27.87
N GLN A 190 -14.70 0.99 26.56
CA GLN A 190 -16.06 1.04 26.03
C GLN A 190 -16.74 -0.34 26.07
N SER A 191 -18.07 -0.35 26.05
CA SER A 191 -18.82 -1.58 25.77
C SER A 191 -18.54 -2.05 24.35
N ILE A 192 -18.59 -3.37 24.10
CA ILE A 192 -18.40 -3.92 22.74
C ILE A 192 -19.41 -3.33 21.73
N SER A 193 -20.63 -3.00 22.17
CA SER A 193 -21.63 -2.34 21.32
C SER A 193 -21.22 -0.92 20.92
N ASP A 194 -20.69 -0.13 21.85
CA ASP A 194 -20.28 1.25 21.58
C ASP A 194 -18.99 1.29 20.74
N ALA A 195 -18.04 0.39 21.02
CA ALA A 195 -16.82 0.24 20.26
C ALA A 195 -17.11 -0.10 18.79
N ARG A 196 -18.04 -1.03 18.53
CA ARG A 196 -18.50 -1.37 17.17
C ARG A 196 -19.04 -0.16 16.42
N VAL A 197 -19.91 0.63 17.05
CA VAL A 197 -20.47 1.84 16.43
C VAL A 197 -19.38 2.88 16.14
N THR A 198 -18.41 3.00 17.05
CA THR A 198 -17.29 3.93 16.93
C THR A 198 -16.38 3.54 15.75
N LEU A 199 -16.02 2.27 15.62
CA LEU A 199 -15.22 1.76 14.49
C LEU A 199 -15.97 1.88 13.16
N ALA A 200 -17.26 1.50 13.13
CA ALA A 200 -18.07 1.56 11.92
C ALA A 200 -18.23 2.99 11.37
N ARG A 201 -18.24 4.01 12.24
CA ARG A 201 -18.30 5.43 11.81
C ARG A 201 -17.05 5.84 11.02
N GLU A 202 -15.90 5.29 11.36
CA GLU A 202 -14.65 5.49 10.62
C GLU A 202 -14.55 4.57 9.39
N GLY A 203 -15.53 3.68 9.19
CA GLY A 203 -15.52 2.69 8.11
C GLY A 203 -14.56 1.53 8.38
N LEU A 204 -14.26 1.25 9.65
CA LEU A 204 -13.46 0.10 10.07
C LEU A 204 -14.37 -1.08 10.42
N LEU A 205 -13.88 -2.29 10.18
CA LEU A 205 -14.53 -3.54 10.57
C LEU A 205 -13.95 -4.03 11.90
N GLU A 206 -14.70 -4.82 12.66
CA GLU A 206 -14.21 -5.40 13.91
C GLU A 206 -14.17 -6.93 13.92
N GLU A 207 -13.18 -7.47 14.63
CA GLU A 207 -13.10 -8.88 14.99
C GLU A 207 -12.97 -8.97 16.52
N VAL A 208 -13.73 -9.87 17.16
CA VAL A 208 -13.81 -9.93 18.63
C VAL A 208 -13.06 -11.15 19.16
N LEU A 209 -12.10 -10.89 20.03
CA LEU A 209 -11.43 -11.87 20.88
C LEU A 209 -11.84 -11.65 22.33
N THR A 210 -11.76 -12.70 23.14
CA THR A 210 -12.19 -12.64 24.54
C THR A 210 -11.07 -13.06 25.48
N GLU A 211 -10.91 -12.33 26.59
CA GLU A 211 -9.87 -12.57 27.60
C GLU A 211 -10.46 -12.34 29.00
N ASN A 212 -10.00 -13.08 30.01
CA ASN A 212 -10.38 -12.79 31.39
C ASN A 212 -9.63 -11.56 31.90
N SER A 213 -10.30 -10.70 32.66
CA SER A 213 -9.70 -9.49 33.24
C SER A 213 -10.29 -9.18 34.61
N LEU A 214 -9.42 -8.79 35.55
CA LEU A 214 -9.83 -8.26 36.86
C LEU A 214 -10.14 -6.76 36.81
N ASP A 215 -9.50 -6.04 35.87
CA ASP A 215 -9.58 -4.58 35.78
C ASP A 215 -10.77 -4.11 34.94
N PHE A 216 -11.22 -4.94 33.99
CA PHE A 216 -12.30 -4.62 33.08
C PHE A 216 -13.55 -5.46 33.37
N PRO A 217 -14.73 -4.84 33.52
CA PRO A 217 -16.01 -5.56 33.60
C PRO A 217 -16.25 -6.43 32.36
N LYS A 218 -17.11 -7.44 32.50
CA LYS A 218 -17.53 -8.27 31.38
C LYS A 218 -18.14 -7.42 30.25
N ASP A 219 -17.86 -7.80 29.01
CA ASP A 219 -18.33 -7.17 27.76
C ASP A 219 -17.74 -5.77 27.48
N THR A 220 -16.66 -5.42 28.18
CA THR A 220 -15.89 -4.19 28.00
C THR A 220 -14.60 -4.46 27.22
N VAL A 221 -14.25 -3.58 26.28
CA VAL A 221 -13.01 -3.66 25.51
C VAL A 221 -11.81 -3.39 26.41
N ILE A 222 -10.88 -4.33 26.46
CA ILE A 222 -9.59 -4.23 27.16
C ILE A 222 -8.58 -3.48 26.29
N ARG A 223 -8.50 -3.82 25.00
CA ARG A 223 -7.57 -3.21 24.04
C ARG A 223 -8.02 -3.46 22.60
N SER A 224 -7.44 -2.72 21.66
CA SER A 224 -7.60 -2.92 20.21
C SER A 224 -6.26 -3.14 19.51
N GLU A 225 -6.29 -3.88 18.40
CA GLU A 225 -5.16 -4.09 17.50
C GLU A 225 -5.61 -3.92 16.03
N PRO A 226 -5.10 -2.93 15.29
CA PRO A 226 -4.14 -1.91 15.74
C PRO A 226 -4.71 -0.99 16.85
N GLY A 227 -3.82 -0.37 17.63
CA GLY A 227 -4.19 0.40 18.82
C GLY A 227 -4.70 1.81 18.52
N PHE A 228 -5.20 2.50 19.55
CA PHE A 228 -5.64 3.91 19.44
C PHE A 228 -4.58 4.81 18.78
N GLY A 229 -5.02 5.67 17.85
CA GLY A 229 -4.18 6.66 17.17
C GLY A 229 -3.31 6.11 16.03
N SER A 230 -3.29 4.78 15.85
CA SER A 230 -2.65 4.18 14.67
C SER A 230 -3.47 4.44 13.40
N SER A 231 -2.78 4.46 12.25
CA SER A 231 -3.41 4.62 10.94
C SER A 231 -3.78 3.24 10.38
N ALA A 232 -4.99 3.09 9.87
CA ALA A 232 -5.47 1.88 9.23
C ALA A 232 -6.26 2.21 7.97
N GLU A 233 -6.19 1.34 6.96
CA GLU A 233 -6.95 1.54 5.73
C GLU A 233 -8.46 1.44 6.02
N ARG A 234 -9.27 2.28 5.37
CA ARG A 234 -10.72 2.18 5.45
C ARG A 234 -11.17 0.79 4.98
N GLY A 235 -12.05 0.15 5.76
CA GLY A 235 -12.53 -1.20 5.53
C GLY A 235 -11.63 -2.31 6.08
N SER A 236 -10.49 -1.96 6.70
CA SER A 236 -9.65 -2.93 7.40
C SER A 236 -10.27 -3.40 8.72
N VAL A 237 -9.81 -4.56 9.21
CA VAL A 237 -10.29 -5.20 10.44
C VAL A 237 -9.45 -4.77 11.64
N VAL A 238 -10.12 -4.28 12.68
CA VAL A 238 -9.55 -3.99 14.00
C VAL A 238 -9.96 -5.10 14.97
N ARG A 239 -8.98 -5.81 15.53
CA ARG A 239 -9.25 -6.80 16.58
C ARG A 239 -9.52 -6.12 17.90
N LEU A 240 -10.65 -6.43 18.52
CA LEU A 240 -11.03 -5.99 19.85
C LEU A 240 -10.86 -7.15 20.82
N VAL A 241 -10.07 -6.95 21.86
CA VAL A 241 -9.99 -7.90 22.97
C VAL A 241 -10.96 -7.45 24.05
N VAL A 242 -11.96 -8.26 24.32
CA VAL A 242 -13.08 -7.97 25.20
C VAL A 242 -12.97 -8.80 26.47
N SER A 243 -13.28 -8.18 27.60
CA SER A 243 -13.25 -8.83 28.90
C SER A 243 -14.40 -9.82 29.08
N LEU A 244 -14.08 -11.04 29.53
CA LEU A 244 -15.03 -12.02 30.07
C LEU A 244 -15.32 -11.77 31.56
N GLY A 245 -14.71 -10.75 32.14
CA GLY A 245 -14.60 -10.55 33.58
C GLY A 245 -13.51 -11.44 34.21
N PRO A 246 -13.41 -11.43 35.54
CA PRO A 246 -12.45 -12.24 36.28
C PRO A 246 -12.51 -13.72 35.90
N ALA A 247 -11.36 -14.39 35.86
CA ALA A 247 -11.33 -15.83 35.70
C ALA A 247 -12.03 -16.47 36.91
N SER A 248 -13.02 -17.33 36.65
CA SER A 248 -13.78 -18.01 37.68
C SER A 248 -13.81 -19.52 37.43
N GLY A 249 -13.83 -20.27 38.52
CA GLY A 249 -13.96 -21.72 38.53
C GLY A 249 -15.05 -22.14 39.52
N GLN A 250 -15.51 -23.39 39.41
CA GLN A 250 -16.41 -23.97 40.40
C GLN A 250 -15.61 -24.80 41.39
N VAL A 251 -15.94 -24.70 42.68
CA VAL A 251 -15.36 -25.58 43.70
C VAL A 251 -15.77 -27.03 43.38
N PRO A 252 -14.82 -27.95 43.13
CA PRO A 252 -15.15 -29.34 42.82
C PRO A 252 -15.67 -30.07 44.07
N SER A 253 -16.48 -31.11 43.87
CA SER A 253 -16.86 -32.01 44.96
C SER A 253 -15.80 -33.10 45.14
N LEU A 254 -15.67 -33.64 46.36
CA LEU A 254 -14.80 -34.78 46.66
C LEU A 254 -15.11 -36.00 45.77
N GLN A 255 -16.38 -36.17 45.38
CA GLN A 255 -16.80 -37.22 44.46
C GLN A 255 -16.20 -37.05 43.06
N ILE A 256 -16.10 -35.80 42.57
CA ILE A 256 -15.49 -35.46 41.28
C ILE A 256 -13.97 -35.62 41.35
N LEU A 257 -13.36 -35.25 42.48
CA LEU A 257 -11.93 -35.45 42.70
C LEU A 257 -11.54 -36.92 42.87
N GLY A 258 -12.48 -37.78 43.27
CA GLY A 258 -12.27 -39.21 43.41
C GLY A 258 -11.41 -39.61 44.61
N THR A 259 -11.15 -38.68 45.53
CA THR A 259 -10.33 -38.88 46.72
C THR A 259 -10.80 -37.99 47.87
N THR A 260 -10.62 -38.48 49.10
CA THR A 260 -10.84 -37.73 50.36
C THR A 260 -9.52 -37.47 51.09
N ASP A 261 -8.37 -37.89 50.55
CA ASP A 261 -7.06 -37.62 51.15
C ASP A 261 -6.74 -36.11 51.11
N ALA A 262 -6.43 -35.52 52.27
CA ALA A 262 -6.26 -34.07 52.40
C ALA A 262 -5.19 -33.49 51.47
N ILE A 263 -4.06 -34.20 51.31
CA ILE A 263 -2.95 -33.74 50.47
C ILE A 263 -3.34 -33.81 48.99
N GLN A 264 -3.99 -34.89 48.56
CA GLN A 264 -4.42 -35.02 47.17
C GLN A 264 -5.51 -34.00 46.79
N VAL A 265 -6.46 -33.73 47.70
CA VAL A 265 -7.50 -32.73 47.49
C VAL A 265 -6.91 -31.33 47.42
N GLU A 266 -5.96 -30.99 48.30
CA GLU A 266 -5.24 -29.71 48.28
C GLU A 266 -4.53 -29.50 46.94
N ILE A 267 -3.70 -30.45 46.49
CA ILE A 267 -3.00 -30.38 45.20
C ILE A 267 -3.99 -30.21 44.04
N ALA A 268 -5.12 -30.92 44.07
CA ALA A 268 -6.13 -30.80 43.02
C ALA A 268 -6.76 -29.41 42.96
N LEU A 269 -7.06 -28.80 44.11
CA LEU A 269 -7.61 -27.44 44.19
C LEU A 269 -6.59 -26.38 43.78
N GLU A 270 -5.34 -26.53 44.19
CA GLU A 270 -4.25 -25.64 43.78
C GLU A 270 -4.01 -25.70 42.26
N ASN A 271 -4.03 -26.89 41.68
CA ASN A 271 -3.91 -27.08 40.22
C ASN A 271 -5.08 -26.48 39.44
N LEU A 272 -6.27 -26.39 40.05
CA LEU A 272 -7.42 -25.69 39.49
C LEU A 272 -7.34 -24.16 39.69
N GLY A 273 -6.30 -23.67 40.37
CA GLY A 273 -6.04 -22.26 40.60
C GLY A 273 -6.73 -21.69 41.82
N PHE A 274 -7.19 -22.50 42.77
CA PHE A 274 -7.71 -22.01 44.06
C PHE A 274 -6.58 -21.94 45.11
N ALA A 275 -6.66 -20.97 46.02
CA ALA A 275 -5.82 -20.98 47.22
C ALA A 275 -6.46 -21.92 48.26
N VAL A 276 -5.66 -22.70 48.97
CA VAL A 276 -6.19 -23.68 49.94
C VAL A 276 -5.77 -23.30 51.35
N LYS A 277 -6.72 -23.38 52.29
CA LYS A 277 -6.46 -23.25 53.72
C LYS A 277 -6.99 -24.44 54.47
N GLN A 278 -6.14 -25.09 55.25
CA GLN A 278 -6.55 -26.22 56.08
C GLN A 278 -7.01 -25.75 57.46
N VAL A 279 -8.15 -26.26 57.91
CA VAL A 279 -8.66 -26.15 59.27
C VAL A 279 -8.81 -27.55 59.81
N THR A 280 -8.26 -27.81 61.00
CA THR A 280 -8.31 -29.15 61.58
C THR A 280 -9.52 -29.33 62.48
N GLN A 281 -10.08 -30.54 62.49
CA GLN A 281 -11.15 -30.95 63.38
C GLN A 281 -10.72 -32.17 64.20
N SER A 282 -10.77 -32.07 65.53
CA SER A 282 -10.46 -33.18 66.44
C SER A 282 -11.45 -34.34 66.29
N LEU A 283 -10.92 -35.55 66.09
CA LEU A 283 -11.63 -36.81 66.00
C LEU A 283 -11.08 -37.82 67.02
N PRO A 284 -11.89 -38.78 67.50
CA PRO A 284 -11.43 -39.86 68.38
C PRO A 284 -10.28 -40.67 67.76
N LEU A 285 -9.37 -41.17 68.60
CA LEU A 285 -8.30 -42.04 68.14
C LEU A 285 -8.87 -43.31 67.48
N GLY A 286 -8.38 -43.62 66.28
CA GLY A 286 -8.83 -44.76 65.47
C GLY A 286 -9.96 -44.44 64.49
N ASP A 287 -10.42 -43.19 64.41
CA ASP A 287 -11.38 -42.76 63.39
C ASP A 287 -10.78 -42.92 61.98
N PRO A 288 -11.47 -43.59 61.03
CA PRO A 288 -10.97 -43.78 59.67
C PRO A 288 -10.82 -42.46 58.89
N GLN A 289 -11.45 -41.37 59.33
CA GLN A 289 -11.40 -40.06 58.68
C GLN A 289 -10.21 -39.18 59.11
N ILE A 290 -9.30 -39.70 59.95
CA ILE A 290 -8.04 -39.01 60.26
C ILE A 290 -7.23 -38.81 58.97
N ASN A 291 -6.72 -37.59 58.77
CA ASN A 291 -6.06 -37.09 57.55
C ASN A 291 -6.96 -37.04 56.29
N GLN A 292 -8.27 -37.23 56.43
CA GLN A 292 -9.23 -37.07 55.34
C GLN A 292 -9.93 -35.71 55.41
N VAL A 293 -10.35 -35.20 54.26
CA VAL A 293 -11.21 -34.03 54.12
C VAL A 293 -12.63 -34.40 54.54
N LEU A 294 -13.13 -33.73 55.58
CA LEU A 294 -14.48 -33.86 56.10
C LEU A 294 -15.47 -32.96 55.35
N SER A 295 -15.04 -31.74 55.04
CA SER A 295 -15.83 -30.78 54.27
C SER A 295 -14.95 -29.78 53.52
N ILE A 296 -15.52 -29.22 52.46
CA ILE A 296 -14.94 -28.14 51.66
C ILE A 296 -15.87 -26.92 51.79
N GLU A 297 -15.30 -25.77 52.14
CA GLU A 297 -16.01 -24.49 52.20
C GLU A 297 -15.34 -23.45 51.29
N PRO A 298 -16.07 -22.72 50.43
CA PRO A 298 -17.51 -22.82 50.16
C PRO A 298 -17.95 -24.17 49.58
N ALA A 299 -19.25 -24.47 49.67
CA ALA A 299 -19.80 -25.74 49.24
C ALA A 299 -19.48 -26.05 47.76
N PRO A 300 -19.26 -27.33 47.39
CA PRO A 300 -19.03 -27.72 46.01
C PRO A 300 -20.10 -27.18 45.03
N GLY A 301 -19.66 -26.76 43.84
CA GLY A 301 -20.49 -26.09 42.84
C GLY A 301 -20.58 -24.57 42.98
N THR A 302 -20.08 -24.00 44.09
CA THR A 302 -19.97 -22.55 44.26
C THR A 302 -18.99 -21.98 43.23
N ALA A 303 -19.40 -20.95 42.49
CA ALA A 303 -18.51 -20.23 41.58
C ALA A 303 -17.65 -19.23 42.37
N LEU A 304 -16.34 -19.37 42.26
CA LEU A 304 -15.36 -18.50 42.89
C LEU A 304 -14.38 -17.96 41.86
N LEU A 305 -13.79 -16.80 42.17
CA LEU A 305 -12.68 -16.29 41.37
C LEU A 305 -11.47 -17.21 41.56
N LEU A 306 -10.73 -17.47 40.48
CA LEU A 306 -9.46 -18.17 40.63
C LEU A 306 -8.53 -17.34 41.54
N GLY A 307 -7.82 -18.02 42.42
CA GLY A 307 -7.03 -17.45 43.51
C GLY A 307 -7.80 -17.25 44.83
N SER A 308 -9.12 -17.46 44.84
CA SER A 308 -9.91 -17.40 46.08
C SER A 308 -9.56 -18.55 47.02
N GLU A 309 -9.67 -18.30 48.33
CA GLU A 309 -9.42 -19.30 49.38
C GLU A 309 -10.57 -20.32 49.46
N VAL A 310 -10.22 -21.60 49.43
CA VAL A 310 -11.07 -22.75 49.72
C VAL A 310 -10.57 -23.40 51.00
N ILE A 311 -11.45 -23.51 51.98
CA ILE A 311 -11.15 -24.08 53.29
C ILE A 311 -11.40 -25.59 53.24
N LEU A 312 -10.38 -26.36 53.58
CA LEU A 312 -10.48 -27.81 53.80
C LEU A 312 -10.57 -28.09 55.29
N VAL A 313 -11.66 -28.70 55.73
CA VAL A 313 -11.76 -29.21 57.09
C VAL A 313 -11.19 -30.62 57.13
N VAL A 314 -10.07 -30.80 57.83
CA VAL A 314 -9.32 -32.07 57.87
C VAL A 314 -9.41 -32.70 59.25
N GLY A 315 -9.76 -33.98 59.31
CA GLY A 315 -9.82 -34.73 60.57
C GLY A 315 -8.43 -34.98 61.17
N ILE A 316 -8.22 -34.66 62.44
CA ILE A 316 -7.00 -34.99 63.19
C ILE A 316 -7.33 -35.84 64.42
N GLY A 317 -6.47 -36.79 64.77
CA GLY A 317 -6.66 -37.61 65.97
C GLY A 317 -6.34 -36.82 67.24
N ASP A 318 -7.30 -36.72 68.15
CA ASP A 318 -7.15 -36.04 69.44
C ASP A 318 -6.91 -37.07 70.57
N PRO A 319 -5.74 -37.04 71.24
CA PRO A 319 -5.44 -37.96 72.32
C PRO A 319 -6.28 -37.74 73.58
N ASP A 320 -6.90 -36.56 73.72
CA ASP A 320 -7.74 -36.19 74.87
C ASP A 320 -9.25 -36.32 74.56
N ALA A 321 -9.62 -36.75 73.35
CA ALA A 321 -11.01 -37.03 73.01
C ALA A 321 -11.56 -38.23 73.80
N PRO A 322 -12.81 -38.17 74.30
CA PRO A 322 -13.40 -39.29 75.04
C PRO A 322 -13.42 -40.54 74.15
N SER A 323 -12.77 -41.61 74.61
CA SER A 323 -12.78 -42.91 73.94
C SER A 323 -14.22 -43.32 73.60
N PRO A 324 -14.47 -43.87 72.40
CA PRO A 324 -15.78 -44.41 72.08
C PRO A 324 -16.15 -45.43 73.15
N SER A 325 -17.30 -45.21 73.81
CA SER A 325 -17.83 -46.18 74.76
C SER A 325 -17.98 -47.53 74.05
N PRO A 326 -17.51 -48.65 74.63
CA PRO A 326 -17.65 -49.95 74.00
C PRO A 326 -19.13 -50.23 73.76
N SER A 327 -19.50 -50.47 72.50
CA SER A 327 -20.81 -50.99 72.15
C SER A 327 -21.06 -52.29 72.93
N PRO A 328 -22.25 -52.50 73.53
CA PRO A 328 -22.50 -53.69 74.33
C PRO A 328 -22.38 -54.94 73.46
N SER A 329 -21.47 -55.82 73.83
CA SER A 329 -21.32 -57.14 73.22
C SER A 329 -22.62 -57.93 73.44
N ILE A 330 -23.41 -58.14 72.39
CA ILE A 330 -24.55 -59.06 72.44
C ILE A 330 -23.99 -60.47 72.62
N GLN A 331 -24.03 -60.98 73.86
CA GLN A 331 -23.89 -62.41 74.12
C GLN A 331 -25.13 -63.11 73.54
N GLN A 332 -25.01 -63.64 72.33
CA GLN A 332 -26.00 -64.58 71.81
C GLN A 332 -25.81 -65.92 72.53
N GLY A 333 -26.60 -66.13 73.59
CA GLY A 333 -26.83 -67.43 74.17
C GLY A 333 -27.63 -68.29 73.19
N PHE A 334 -27.01 -69.34 72.67
CA PHE A 334 -27.72 -70.37 71.91
C PHE A 334 -28.58 -71.19 72.87
N VAL A 335 -29.91 -71.14 72.72
CA VAL A 335 -30.86 -72.03 73.38
C VAL A 335 -31.22 -73.14 72.39
N THR A 336 -30.80 -74.36 72.69
CA THR A 336 -31.22 -75.59 72.01
C THR A 336 -32.71 -75.82 72.25
N VAL A 337 -33.50 -75.99 71.19
CA VAL A 337 -34.87 -76.51 71.26
C VAL A 337 -34.91 -77.84 70.53
N GLU A 338 -35.19 -78.91 71.28
CA GLU A 338 -35.46 -80.25 70.75
C GLU A 338 -36.80 -80.27 69.99
N PRO A 339 -36.93 -81.06 68.91
CA PRO A 339 -38.15 -81.15 68.14
C PRO A 339 -39.14 -82.13 68.79
N ASN A 340 -40.41 -81.73 68.94
CA ASN A 340 -41.49 -82.67 69.15
C ASN A 340 -42.58 -82.50 68.08
N ASN A 341 -42.72 -83.59 67.35
CA ASN A 341 -43.79 -84.13 66.51
C ASN A 341 -45.16 -83.44 66.58
#